data_AF-A0A7W1XZK1-F1
#
_entry.id   AF-A0A7W1XZK1-F1
#
_cell.length_a   1.000
_cell.length_b   1.000
_cell.length_c   1.000
_cell.angle_alpha   90.00
_cell.angle_beta   90.00
_cell.angle_gamma   90.00
#
_symmetry.space_group_name_H-M   'P 1'
#
loop_
_entity.id
_entity.type
_entity.pdbx_description
1 polymer ?
#
loop_
_entity_poly.entity_id
_entity_poly.type
_entity_poly.pdbx_seq_one_letter_code
_entity_poly.pdbx_strand_id
1 'polypeptide(L)'
;SQSACTPAQPIGIVHILGTNDFYAPYNGNQYSIATSVQNSFWAAVNQAQSVPTETSQGGGVTLFQWAEGPGCHTVAHYRIQNGDHGWPAFSQQALWSFFSNYTLAGTGIGPGCAPTNGGFRRGDVNGDGSLNISDAVSALIYLFDGGQVDCESAVDGNDDGSINLADAVSILAYLFSGSGTLPAPFPDCGTDSTADALDCLQYNGC
;
A
#
# COMPACT_ATOMS: atom_id res chain seq x y z
N SER A 1 -25.72 -19.30 -2.01
CA SER A 1 -25.70 -17.85 -1.84
C SER A 1 -24.25 -17.41 -1.65
N GLN A 2 -23.63 -16.81 -2.66
CA GLN A 2 -22.31 -16.16 -2.49
C GLN A 2 -22.53 -14.79 -1.85
N SER A 3 -22.94 -14.80 -0.60
CA SER A 3 -23.09 -13.61 0.22
C SER A 3 -21.70 -13.25 0.79
N ALA A 4 -21.12 -12.21 0.20
CA ALA A 4 -20.13 -11.30 0.77
C ALA A 4 -18.87 -11.91 1.41
N CYS A 5 -17.96 -12.45 0.60
CA CYS A 5 -16.54 -12.21 0.85
C CYS A 5 -16.17 -10.91 0.13
N THR A 6 -16.36 -9.78 0.79
CA THR A 6 -15.72 -8.54 0.36
C THR A 6 -14.33 -8.56 0.99
N PRO A 7 -13.24 -8.68 0.20
CA PRO A 7 -11.90 -8.56 0.75
C PRO A 7 -11.83 -7.26 1.56
N ALA A 8 -11.41 -7.36 2.82
CA ALA A 8 -11.49 -6.22 3.74
C ALA A 8 -10.49 -5.12 3.40
N GLN A 9 -9.43 -5.44 2.64
CA GLN A 9 -8.33 -4.55 2.31
C GLN A 9 -7.78 -4.84 0.89
N PRO A 10 -7.27 -3.82 0.18
CA PRO A 10 -6.45 -3.99 -1.02
C PRO A 10 -5.26 -4.96 -0.80
N ILE A 11 -4.84 -5.67 -1.83
CA ILE A 11 -3.71 -6.61 -1.76
C ILE A 11 -3.06 -6.82 -3.14
N GLY A 12 -1.74 -7.03 -3.19
CA GLY A 12 -1.07 -7.40 -4.43
C GLY A 12 -1.56 -8.75 -4.95
N ILE A 13 -2.07 -8.79 -6.20
CA ILE A 13 -2.58 -10.02 -6.83
C ILE A 13 -1.77 -10.37 -8.07
N VAL A 14 -1.35 -11.64 -8.17
CA VAL A 14 -0.74 -12.19 -9.38
C VAL A 14 -1.38 -13.53 -9.77
N HIS A 15 -1.82 -13.64 -11.02
CA HIS A 15 -2.32 -14.87 -11.62
C HIS A 15 -1.35 -15.40 -12.70
N ILE A 16 -1.23 -16.72 -12.82
CA ILE A 16 -0.50 -17.39 -13.90
C ILE A 16 -1.39 -18.51 -14.43
N LEU A 17 -2.00 -18.33 -15.60
CA LEU A 17 -3.06 -19.23 -16.08
C LEU A 17 -2.88 -19.58 -17.56
N GLY A 18 -3.15 -20.84 -17.89
CA GLY A 18 -3.19 -21.36 -19.24
C GLY A 18 -4.57 -21.21 -19.88
N THR A 19 -4.64 -20.96 -21.20
CA THR A 19 -5.93 -20.82 -21.90
C THR A 19 -6.65 -22.15 -22.15
N ASN A 20 -5.95 -23.29 -22.06
CA ASN A 20 -6.48 -24.65 -22.26
C ASN A 20 -6.61 -25.42 -20.93
N ASP A 21 -6.56 -24.75 -19.78
CA ASP A 21 -6.75 -25.38 -18.49
C ASP A 21 -8.17 -25.97 -18.36
N PHE A 22 -8.25 -27.30 -18.26
CA PHE A 22 -9.51 -28.02 -18.12
C PHE A 22 -10.12 -27.89 -16.71
N TYR A 23 -9.29 -27.79 -15.68
CA TYR A 23 -9.73 -27.74 -14.27
C TYR A 23 -10.10 -26.32 -13.84
N ALA A 24 -9.41 -25.31 -14.38
CA ALA A 24 -9.70 -23.90 -14.18
C ALA A 24 -9.88 -23.20 -15.55
N PRO A 25 -11.03 -23.40 -16.24
CA PRO A 25 -11.25 -22.83 -17.56
C PRO A 25 -11.07 -21.32 -17.60
N TYR A 26 -10.16 -20.87 -18.46
CA TYR A 26 -9.74 -19.46 -18.54
C TYR A 26 -10.90 -18.49 -18.74
N ASN A 27 -11.87 -18.87 -19.57
CA ASN A 27 -13.08 -18.11 -19.89
C ASN A 27 -14.25 -18.36 -18.91
N GLY A 28 -14.02 -19.13 -17.84
CA GLY A 28 -15.05 -19.55 -16.90
C GLY A 28 -16.00 -20.60 -17.46
N ASN A 29 -16.87 -21.10 -16.59
CA ASN A 29 -18.00 -21.97 -16.91
C ASN A 29 -19.08 -21.85 -15.80
N GLN A 30 -20.01 -22.81 -15.71
CA GLN A 30 -21.04 -22.81 -14.66
C GLN A 30 -20.52 -22.99 -13.22
N TYR A 31 -19.27 -23.43 -13.06
CA TYR A 31 -18.60 -23.71 -11.79
C TYR A 31 -17.41 -22.79 -11.50
N SER A 32 -16.84 -22.15 -12.52
CA SER A 32 -15.67 -21.28 -12.40
C SER A 32 -15.90 -19.88 -12.96
N ILE A 33 -15.36 -18.88 -12.27
CA ILE A 33 -15.42 -17.48 -12.68
C ILE A 33 -14.36 -17.24 -13.76
N ALA A 34 -14.72 -16.53 -14.83
CA ALA A 34 -13.78 -16.17 -15.89
C ALA A 34 -12.62 -15.33 -15.36
N THR A 35 -11.43 -15.55 -15.90
CA THR A 35 -10.21 -14.80 -15.50
C THR A 35 -10.39 -13.30 -15.68
N SER A 36 -11.08 -12.87 -16.74
CA SER A 36 -11.38 -11.46 -16.99
C SER A 36 -12.19 -10.84 -15.85
N VAL A 37 -13.18 -11.56 -15.33
CA VAL A 37 -14.02 -11.11 -14.20
C VAL A 37 -13.21 -11.04 -12.91
N GLN A 38 -12.34 -12.02 -12.65
CA GLN A 38 -11.47 -12.02 -11.48
C GLN A 38 -10.49 -10.84 -11.51
N ASN A 39 -9.85 -10.59 -12.66
CA ASN A 39 -8.91 -9.48 -12.81
C ASN A 39 -9.60 -8.12 -12.65
N SER A 40 -10.79 -7.92 -13.26
CA SER A 40 -11.56 -6.69 -13.07
C SER A 40 -12.02 -6.48 -11.64
N PHE A 41 -12.40 -7.56 -10.94
CA PHE A 41 -12.75 -7.50 -9.53
C PHE A 41 -11.58 -7.02 -8.68
N TRP A 42 -10.41 -7.64 -8.82
CA TRP A 42 -9.23 -7.26 -8.04
C TRP A 42 -8.72 -5.87 -8.39
N ALA A 43 -8.76 -5.47 -9.66
CA ALA A 43 -8.39 -4.10 -10.05
C ALA A 43 -9.30 -3.08 -9.37
N ALA A 44 -10.60 -3.36 -9.27
CA ALA A 44 -11.55 -2.49 -8.56
C ALA A 44 -11.32 -2.46 -7.04
N VAL A 45 -11.09 -3.62 -6.40
CA VAL A 45 -10.77 -3.70 -4.97
C VAL A 45 -9.49 -2.93 -4.64
N ASN A 46 -8.47 -3.04 -5.49
CA ASN A 46 -7.20 -2.36 -5.33
C ASN A 46 -7.21 -0.89 -5.76
N GLN A 47 -8.34 -0.39 -6.31
CA GLN A 47 -8.43 0.91 -6.96
C GLN A 47 -7.33 1.13 -8.01
N ALA A 48 -6.84 0.04 -8.60
CA ALA A 48 -5.85 0.06 -9.66
C ALA A 48 -6.46 0.66 -10.94
N GLN A 49 -5.61 0.96 -11.92
CA GLN A 49 -6.10 1.32 -13.24
C GLN A 49 -7.06 0.25 -13.77
N SER A 50 -8.03 0.63 -14.60
CA SER A 50 -9.05 -0.29 -15.12
C SER A 50 -8.61 -1.04 -16.39
N VAL A 51 -7.59 -0.52 -17.07
CA VAL A 51 -7.03 -1.09 -18.31
C VAL A 51 -5.59 -1.54 -18.03
N PRO A 52 -5.21 -2.78 -18.37
CA PRO A 52 -3.84 -3.23 -18.16
C PRO A 52 -2.91 -2.75 -19.28
N THR A 53 -1.64 -2.59 -18.93
CA THR A 53 -0.56 -2.65 -19.92
C THR A 53 -0.32 -4.11 -20.29
N GLU A 54 -0.20 -4.39 -21.59
CA GLU A 54 0.08 -5.73 -22.11
C GLU A 54 1.52 -5.83 -22.62
N THR A 55 2.26 -6.82 -22.12
CA THR A 55 3.65 -7.07 -22.52
C THR A 55 3.84 -8.53 -22.94
N SER A 56 4.32 -8.76 -24.16
CA SER A 56 4.72 -10.10 -24.61
C SER A 56 5.99 -10.54 -23.89
N GLN A 57 5.97 -11.73 -23.28
CA GLN A 57 7.13 -12.34 -22.61
C GLN A 57 7.82 -13.39 -23.50
N GLY A 58 7.34 -13.57 -24.74
CA GLY A 58 7.76 -14.66 -25.63
C GLY A 58 7.12 -16.01 -25.25
N GLY A 59 7.33 -17.03 -26.09
CA GLY A 59 6.84 -18.40 -25.82
C GLY A 59 5.33 -18.55 -25.67
N GLY A 60 4.53 -17.63 -26.24
CA GLY A 60 3.08 -17.62 -26.08
C GLY A 60 2.59 -17.03 -24.74
N VAL A 61 3.48 -16.44 -23.95
CA VAL A 61 3.14 -15.82 -22.67
C VAL A 61 2.91 -14.31 -22.84
N THR A 62 1.81 -13.80 -22.30
CA THR A 62 1.48 -12.36 -22.24
C THR A 62 1.27 -11.96 -20.80
N LEU A 63 1.95 -10.92 -20.34
CA LEU A 63 1.74 -10.29 -19.04
C LEU A 63 0.79 -9.11 -19.19
N PHE A 64 -0.26 -9.10 -18.39
CA PHE A 64 -1.20 -7.99 -18.22
C PHE A 64 -0.95 -7.37 -16.86
N GLN A 65 -0.71 -6.06 -16.79
CA GLN A 65 -0.48 -5.34 -15.53
C GLN A 65 -1.41 -4.15 -15.42
N TRP A 66 -2.28 -4.16 -14.42
CA TRP A 66 -3.04 -2.99 -13.99
C TRP A 66 -2.18 -2.22 -13.00
N ALA A 67 -1.76 -1.01 -13.40
CA ALA A 67 -0.91 -0.17 -12.58
C ALA A 67 -1.62 0.26 -11.30
N GLU A 68 -0.84 0.50 -10.25
CA GLU A 68 -1.31 0.89 -8.93
C GLU A 68 -2.12 2.18 -8.96
N GLY A 69 -3.12 2.25 -8.09
CA GLY A 69 -3.84 3.47 -7.76
C GLY A 69 -3.39 4.07 -6.43
N PRO A 70 -4.18 4.96 -5.81
CA PRO A 70 -3.83 5.62 -4.55
C PRO A 70 -3.48 4.66 -3.40
N GLY A 71 -4.07 3.46 -3.41
CA GLY A 71 -3.78 2.43 -2.40
C GLY A 71 -2.48 1.68 -2.62
N CYS A 72 -1.72 1.91 -3.70
CA CYS A 72 -0.42 1.25 -3.95
C CYS A 72 -0.47 -0.28 -4.07
N HIS A 73 -1.53 -0.82 -4.68
CA HIS A 73 -1.63 -2.25 -4.98
C HIS A 73 -1.86 -2.48 -6.47
N THR A 74 -1.14 -3.43 -7.06
CA THR A 74 -1.28 -3.79 -8.49
C THR A 74 -1.98 -5.14 -8.67
N VAL A 75 -2.46 -5.36 -9.89
CA VAL A 75 -2.90 -6.69 -10.35
C VAL A 75 -2.04 -7.09 -11.54
N ALA A 76 -1.49 -8.30 -11.51
CA ALA A 76 -0.74 -8.89 -12.59
C ALA A 76 -1.39 -10.21 -13.04
N HIS A 77 -1.40 -10.47 -14.34
CA HIS A 77 -1.90 -11.72 -14.90
C HIS A 77 -1.01 -12.19 -16.04
N TYR A 78 -0.41 -13.36 -15.90
CA TYR A 78 0.31 -14.05 -16.96
C TYR A 78 -0.64 -15.02 -17.67
N ARG A 79 -0.97 -14.74 -18.92
CA ARG A 79 -1.70 -15.64 -19.81
C ARG A 79 -0.72 -16.50 -20.60
N ILE A 80 -0.92 -17.81 -20.59
CA ILE A 80 -0.15 -18.76 -21.39
C ILE A 80 -1.03 -19.29 -22.51
N GLN A 81 -0.78 -18.82 -23.72
CA GLN A 81 -1.55 -19.25 -24.89
C GLN A 81 -1.36 -20.75 -25.12
N ASN A 82 -2.49 -21.46 -25.21
CA ASN A 82 -2.57 -22.92 -25.32
C ASN A 82 -1.99 -23.69 -24.12
N GLY A 83 -1.76 -23.05 -22.97
CA GLY A 83 -1.26 -23.72 -21.77
C GLY A 83 -2.35 -24.51 -21.05
N ASP A 84 -2.00 -25.70 -20.56
CA ASP A 84 -2.87 -26.56 -19.76
C ASP A 84 -2.78 -26.22 -18.24
N HIS A 85 -3.41 -27.05 -17.40
CA HIS A 85 -3.27 -26.97 -15.94
C HIS A 85 -1.87 -27.40 -15.50
N GLY A 86 -1.06 -26.48 -15.00
CA GLY A 86 0.28 -26.82 -14.55
C GLY A 86 1.07 -25.65 -13.97
N TRP A 87 2.31 -25.95 -13.59
CA TRP A 87 3.27 -24.99 -13.04
C TRP A 87 4.40 -24.71 -14.05
N PRO A 88 4.34 -23.61 -14.80
CA PRO A 88 5.40 -23.22 -15.74
C PRO A 88 6.73 -22.98 -15.04
N ALA A 89 7.84 -23.23 -15.74
CA ALA A 89 9.19 -23.03 -15.21
C ALA A 89 9.47 -21.58 -14.75
N PHE A 90 8.84 -20.59 -15.37
CA PHE A 90 9.03 -19.17 -15.02
C PHE A 90 8.24 -18.74 -13.76
N SER A 91 7.34 -19.58 -13.24
CA SER A 91 6.37 -19.17 -12.21
C SER A 91 7.06 -18.68 -10.95
N GLN A 92 8.13 -19.34 -10.50
CA GLN A 92 8.87 -18.91 -9.32
C GLN A 92 9.45 -17.50 -9.50
N GLN A 93 10.06 -17.24 -10.65
CA GLN A 93 10.63 -15.93 -10.95
C GLN A 93 9.53 -14.87 -11.07
N ALA A 94 8.41 -15.19 -11.73
CA ALA A 94 7.28 -14.27 -11.86
C ALA A 94 6.68 -13.89 -10.50
N LEU A 95 6.51 -14.86 -9.59
CA LEU A 95 6.05 -14.59 -8.23
C LEU A 95 7.04 -13.71 -7.46
N TRP A 96 8.33 -14.04 -7.49
CA TRP A 96 9.35 -13.25 -6.81
C TRP A 96 9.41 -11.82 -7.35
N SER A 97 9.49 -11.67 -8.68
CA SER A 97 9.51 -10.36 -9.34
C SER A 97 8.27 -9.52 -9.07
N PHE A 98 7.12 -10.14 -8.80
CA PHE A 98 5.91 -9.42 -8.40
C PHE A 98 5.98 -8.99 -6.94
N PHE A 99 6.15 -9.94 -6.01
CA PHE A 99 6.08 -9.68 -4.57
C PHE A 99 7.28 -8.91 -4.01
N SER A 100 8.42 -8.88 -4.71
CA SER A 100 9.55 -8.03 -4.33
C SER A 100 9.27 -6.53 -4.44
N ASN A 101 8.17 -6.13 -5.10
CA ASN A 101 7.72 -4.74 -5.17
C ASN A 101 6.72 -4.39 -4.05
N TYR A 102 6.67 -5.17 -2.97
CA TYR A 102 5.77 -4.92 -1.85
C TYR A 102 6.53 -5.00 -0.53
N THR A 103 6.09 -4.20 0.44
CA THR A 103 6.56 -4.28 1.83
C THR A 103 5.99 -5.52 2.54
N LEU A 104 6.48 -5.80 3.75
CA LEU A 104 5.90 -6.86 4.60
C LEU A 104 4.43 -6.58 4.98
N ALA A 105 4.01 -5.31 4.97
CA ALA A 105 2.63 -4.91 5.18
C ALA A 105 1.75 -5.09 3.93
N GLY A 106 2.34 -5.39 2.77
CA GLY A 106 1.62 -5.62 1.53
C GLY A 106 1.44 -4.38 0.64
N THR A 107 1.97 -3.22 1.04
CA THR A 107 1.94 -1.96 0.25
C THR A 107 3.00 -1.97 -0.85
N GLY A 108 2.63 -1.55 -2.07
CA GLY A 108 3.54 -1.47 -3.22
C GLY A 108 4.59 -0.37 -3.06
N ILE A 109 5.79 -0.58 -3.61
CA ILE A 109 6.92 0.39 -3.56
C ILE A 109 7.24 1.00 -4.94
N GLY A 110 6.25 1.02 -5.85
CA GLY A 110 6.40 1.52 -7.22
C GLY A 110 6.57 3.04 -7.32
N PRO A 111 6.79 3.59 -8.53
CA PRO A 111 6.93 5.04 -8.71
C PRO A 111 5.66 5.79 -8.31
N GLY A 112 5.72 6.56 -7.22
CA GLY A 112 4.56 7.24 -6.60
C GLY A 112 3.96 6.48 -5.40
N CYS A 113 4.45 5.27 -5.13
CA CYS A 113 4.09 4.41 -4.01
C CYS A 113 5.30 4.01 -3.16
N ALA A 114 6.52 4.29 -3.64
CA ALA A 114 7.70 4.23 -2.83
C ALA A 114 7.46 5.10 -1.59
N PRO A 115 7.65 4.58 -0.36
CA PRO A 115 7.73 5.45 0.81
C PRO A 115 8.74 6.53 0.45
N THR A 116 8.34 7.80 0.55
CA THR A 116 9.19 8.93 0.20
C THR A 116 10.52 8.73 0.92
N ASN A 117 11.60 8.58 0.16
CA ASN A 117 12.97 8.31 0.65
C ASN A 117 13.51 9.44 1.56
N GLY A 118 12.68 10.41 1.96
CA GLY A 118 12.93 11.42 2.97
C GLY A 118 12.38 11.07 4.36
N GLY A 119 11.57 10.02 4.51
CA GLY A 119 10.90 9.69 5.78
C GLY A 119 9.82 10.71 6.15
N PHE A 120 9.64 10.98 7.45
CA PHE A 120 8.65 11.93 7.95
C PHE A 120 9.30 13.02 8.79
N ARG A 121 8.52 14.05 9.15
CA ARG A 121 8.90 15.01 10.17
C ARG A 121 8.01 14.82 11.39
N ARG A 122 8.61 14.52 12.54
CA ARG A 122 7.88 14.27 13.78
C ARG A 122 7.08 15.50 14.19
N GLY A 123 5.81 15.27 14.50
CA GLY A 123 4.84 16.28 14.88
C GLY A 123 4.17 17.05 13.74
N ASP A 124 4.55 16.84 12.47
CA ASP A 124 3.84 17.41 11.30
C ASP A 124 2.81 16.38 10.86
N VAL A 125 1.67 16.44 11.54
CA VAL A 125 0.61 15.42 11.59
C VAL A 125 -0.30 15.50 10.38
N ASN A 126 -0.51 16.72 9.86
CA ASN A 126 -1.31 16.90 8.65
C ASN A 126 -0.49 16.70 7.37
N GLY A 127 0.82 16.51 7.47
CA GLY A 127 1.72 16.23 6.36
C GLY A 127 1.87 17.40 5.39
N ASP A 128 1.69 18.64 5.86
CA ASP A 128 1.77 19.85 5.03
C ASP A 128 3.20 20.42 4.91
N GLY A 129 4.17 19.79 5.57
CA GLY A 129 5.57 20.18 5.57
C GLY A 129 5.89 21.30 6.57
N SER A 130 4.95 21.70 7.42
CA SER A 130 5.09 22.80 8.38
C SER A 130 4.53 22.45 9.76
N LEU A 131 5.39 22.31 10.76
CA LEU A 131 4.96 22.10 12.14
C LEU A 131 4.31 23.34 12.76
N ASN A 132 3.00 23.31 13.00
CA ASN A 132 2.20 24.40 13.54
C ASN A 132 1.00 23.90 14.37
N ILE A 133 0.13 24.82 14.82
CA ILE A 133 -1.01 24.44 15.68
C ILE A 133 -2.01 23.51 15.00
N SER A 134 -2.09 23.54 13.66
CA SER A 134 -2.98 22.66 12.89
C SER A 134 -2.60 21.19 13.05
N ASP A 135 -1.34 20.88 13.33
CA ASP A 135 -0.88 19.51 13.59
C ASP A 135 -1.40 18.98 14.92
N ALA A 136 -1.30 19.78 15.97
CA ALA A 136 -1.85 19.43 17.27
C ALA A 136 -3.37 19.22 17.20
N VAL A 137 -4.07 20.04 16.41
CA VAL A 137 -5.50 19.85 16.15
C VAL A 137 -5.76 18.55 15.38
N SER A 138 -4.96 18.27 14.35
CA SER A 138 -5.10 17.05 13.55
C SER A 138 -4.86 15.77 14.36
N ALA A 139 -3.88 15.78 15.28
CA ALA A 139 -3.65 14.69 16.23
C ALA A 139 -4.89 14.44 17.12
N LEU A 140 -5.54 15.50 17.62
CA LEU A 140 -6.74 15.37 18.44
C LEU A 140 -7.95 14.87 17.62
N ILE A 141 -8.09 15.28 16.36
CA ILE A 141 -9.13 14.78 15.46
C ILE A 141 -8.90 13.28 15.18
N TYR A 142 -7.66 12.86 14.95
CA TYR A 142 -7.31 11.44 14.82
C TYR A 142 -7.68 10.65 16.09
N LEU A 143 -7.33 11.15 17.27
CA LEU A 143 -7.58 10.49 18.56
C LEU A 143 -9.06 10.39 18.95
N PHE A 144 -9.85 11.44 18.69
CA PHE A 144 -11.18 11.57 19.30
C PHE A 144 -12.35 11.67 18.31
N ASP A 145 -12.08 11.96 17.04
CA ASP A 145 -13.13 12.18 16.02
C ASP A 145 -13.01 11.23 14.82
N GLY A 146 -12.08 10.27 14.88
CA GLY A 146 -11.86 9.27 13.81
C GLY A 146 -11.25 9.87 12.55
N GLY A 147 -10.50 10.98 12.69
CA GLY A 147 -9.69 11.52 11.59
C GLY A 147 -8.68 10.50 11.07
N GLN A 148 -8.26 10.68 9.83
CA GLN A 148 -7.18 9.89 9.24
C GLN A 148 -5.91 10.73 9.19
N VAL A 149 -4.77 10.08 9.36
CA VAL A 149 -3.43 10.66 9.19
C VAL A 149 -2.67 9.83 8.18
N ASP A 150 -1.79 10.46 7.43
CA ASP A 150 -1.00 9.76 6.41
C ASP A 150 0.22 9.04 7.04
N CYS A 151 0.66 9.50 8.22
CA CYS A 151 1.83 8.99 8.94
C CYS A 151 1.60 8.98 10.46
N GLU A 152 1.44 7.78 11.03
CA GLU A 152 1.21 7.55 12.45
C GLU A 152 2.46 7.92 13.28
N SER A 153 3.67 7.65 12.78
CA SER A 153 4.90 8.06 13.47
C SER A 153 5.06 9.59 13.55
N ALA A 154 4.43 10.37 12.66
CA ALA A 154 4.38 11.83 12.81
C ALA A 154 3.44 12.27 13.92
N VAL A 155 2.41 11.46 14.24
CA VAL A 155 1.49 11.71 15.35
C VAL A 155 2.15 11.45 16.68
N ASP A 156 3.00 10.41 16.79
CA ASP A 156 3.77 10.08 17.99
C ASP A 156 4.84 11.16 18.29
N GLY A 157 4.38 12.25 18.90
CA GLY A 157 5.16 13.45 19.15
C GLY A 157 6.18 13.28 20.27
N ASN A 158 5.97 12.31 21.18
CA ASN A 158 6.90 12.02 22.27
C ASN A 158 7.79 10.79 22.00
N ASP A 159 7.55 10.07 20.90
CA ASP A 159 8.32 8.91 20.45
C ASP A 159 8.31 7.76 21.47
N ASP A 160 7.15 7.51 22.07
CA ASP A 160 6.95 6.43 23.04
C ASP A 160 6.32 5.15 22.44
N GLY A 161 6.04 5.18 21.13
CA GLY A 161 5.46 4.09 20.35
C GLY A 161 3.97 3.88 20.60
N SER A 162 3.27 4.86 21.18
CA SER A 162 1.84 4.80 21.47
C SER A 162 1.14 6.13 21.23
N ILE A 163 0.26 6.19 20.22
CA ILE A 163 -0.52 7.41 19.95
C ILE A 163 -1.58 7.66 21.02
N ASN A 164 -1.42 8.74 21.78
CA ASN A 164 -2.31 9.18 22.85
C ASN A 164 -2.25 10.72 23.09
N LEU A 165 -2.89 11.21 24.15
CA LEU A 165 -2.97 12.64 24.42
C LEU A 165 -1.58 13.27 24.72
N ALA A 166 -0.62 12.49 25.21
CA ALA A 166 0.73 12.96 25.50
C ALA A 166 1.45 13.46 24.24
N ASP A 167 1.08 12.97 23.07
CA ASP A 167 1.66 13.38 21.79
C ASP A 167 1.26 14.79 21.40
N ALA A 168 -0.05 15.06 21.41
CA ALA A 168 -0.58 16.39 21.15
C ALA A 168 -0.02 17.41 22.17
N VAL A 169 0.13 16.99 23.44
CA VAL A 169 0.78 17.81 24.47
C VAL A 169 2.24 18.09 24.14
N SER A 170 2.99 17.10 23.64
CA SER A 170 4.40 17.26 23.26
C SER A 170 4.58 18.21 22.07
N ILE A 171 3.73 18.11 21.06
CA ILE A 171 3.71 19.04 19.92
C ILE A 171 3.39 20.46 20.40
N LEU A 172 2.36 20.65 21.23
CA LEU A 172 2.01 21.96 21.78
C LEU A 172 3.09 22.52 22.69
N ALA A 173 3.76 21.67 23.48
CA ALA A 173 4.86 22.07 24.35
C ALA A 173 6.03 22.60 23.53
N TYR A 174 6.39 21.93 22.42
CA TYR A 174 7.37 22.46 21.47
C TYR A 174 6.95 23.84 20.94
N LEU A 175 5.71 23.98 20.45
CA LEU A 175 5.22 25.21 19.81
C LEU A 175 5.17 26.43 20.76
N PHE A 176 4.80 26.22 22.03
CA PHE A 176 4.47 27.33 22.94
C PHE A 176 5.42 27.49 24.13
N SER A 177 6.10 26.42 24.55
CA SER A 177 6.93 26.44 25.76
C SER A 177 8.42 26.44 25.48
N GLY A 178 8.84 26.22 24.22
CA GLY A 178 10.25 26.10 23.85
C GLY A 178 10.95 24.92 24.54
N SER A 179 10.18 23.92 24.98
CA SER A 179 10.66 22.74 25.71
C SER A 179 11.42 21.81 24.78
N GLY A 180 12.68 22.13 24.49
CA GLY A 180 13.53 21.28 23.66
C GLY A 180 13.05 21.11 22.22
N THR A 181 13.71 20.22 21.49
CA THR A 181 13.30 19.77 20.14
C THR A 181 12.43 18.53 20.27
N LEU A 182 11.52 18.30 19.33
CA LEU A 182 10.87 16.99 19.22
C LEU A 182 11.94 15.90 18.96
N PRO A 183 11.68 14.63 19.36
CA PRO A 183 12.55 13.51 19.00
C PRO A 183 12.77 13.41 17.49
N ALA A 184 13.88 12.80 17.07
CA ALA A 184 14.14 12.59 15.66
C ALA A 184 13.03 11.72 15.04
N PRO A 185 12.62 11.94 13.79
CA PRO A 185 13.17 12.90 12.81
C PRO A 185 12.56 14.32 12.91
N PHE A 186 13.36 15.29 13.38
CA PHE A 186 13.02 16.72 13.46
C PHE A 186 14.31 17.56 13.59
N PRO A 187 14.44 18.76 12.98
CA PRO A 187 13.46 19.48 12.15
C PRO A 187 13.45 19.04 10.69
N ASP A 188 14.43 18.26 10.26
CA ASP A 188 14.48 17.73 8.90
C ASP A 188 13.71 16.41 8.82
N CYS A 189 13.29 16.06 7.61
CA CYS A 189 12.70 14.76 7.33
C CYS A 189 13.72 13.66 7.59
N GLY A 190 13.27 12.53 8.14
CA GLY A 190 14.11 11.37 8.33
C GLY A 190 13.30 10.12 8.64
N THR A 191 14.00 8.99 8.73
CA THR A 191 13.41 7.72 9.14
C THR A 191 13.16 7.69 10.64
N ASP A 192 12.21 6.87 11.07
CA ASP A 192 12.06 6.53 12.47
C ASP A 192 13.32 5.79 12.97
N SER A 193 13.98 6.32 14.01
CA SER A 193 15.15 5.68 14.63
C SER A 193 14.80 4.70 15.75
N THR A 194 13.53 4.72 16.17
CA THR A 194 12.94 4.01 17.30
C THR A 194 11.86 3.04 16.83
N ALA A 195 12.00 2.57 15.57
CA ALA A 195 11.08 1.70 14.85
C ALA A 195 10.17 0.84 15.74
N ASP A 196 8.88 1.13 15.68
CA ASP A 196 7.82 0.46 16.42
C ASP A 196 6.71 -0.05 15.45
N ALA A 197 5.48 -0.17 15.94
CA ALA A 197 4.35 -0.68 15.14
C ALA A 197 3.63 0.41 14.33
N LEU A 198 3.94 1.70 14.56
CA LEU A 198 3.40 2.84 13.85
C LEU A 198 4.05 2.94 12.48
N ASP A 199 3.26 3.25 11.46
CA ASP A 199 3.74 3.35 10.09
C ASP A 199 3.61 4.76 9.49
N CYS A 200 4.36 4.97 8.41
CA CYS A 200 4.30 6.18 7.59
C CYS A 200 4.28 5.76 6.12
N LEU A 201 3.14 5.19 5.72
CA LEU A 201 2.95 4.63 4.38
C LEU A 201 2.84 5.71 3.31
N GLN A 202 2.37 6.90 3.67
CA GLN A 202 2.30 8.04 2.79
C GLN A 202 2.66 9.29 3.60
N TYR A 203 3.64 10.07 3.16
CA TYR A 203 3.92 11.35 3.81
C TYR A 203 4.31 12.33 2.72
N ASN A 204 3.49 13.38 2.56
CA ASN A 204 3.64 14.36 1.49
C ASN A 204 4.35 15.66 1.95
N GLY A 205 4.59 15.79 3.27
CA GLY A 205 5.32 16.93 3.86
C GLY A 205 6.83 16.87 3.59
N CYS A 206 7.27 15.75 3.02
CA CYS A 206 8.60 15.43 2.52
C CYS A 206 8.42 14.61 1.21
#